data_AF-A0A2N7W4N4-F1
#
_entry.id   AF-A0A2N7W4N4-F1
#
_cell.length_a   1.000
_cell.length_b   1.000
_cell.length_c   1.000
_cell.angle_alpha   90.00
_cell.angle_beta   90.00
_cell.angle_gamma   90.00
#
_symmetry.space_group_name_H-M   'P 1'
#
loop_
_entity.id
_entity.type
_entity.pdbx_description
1 polymer ?
#
loop_
_entity_poly.entity_id
_entity_poly.type
_entity_poly.pdbx_seq_one_letter_code
_entity_poly.pdbx_strand_id
1 'polypeptide(L)'
;MKTPAVSFDFSEASIRDFAAHPQESLKQLNQQLHASLTQLMSKLRLENAKHTEPGGTHGGNGTHGKHVSRHAHAKHPANHGHSSHSTNLSNPHSTQHLTQRSEVSSGKVDGSTGPTSRATSVDQAAGSTHPQFKPVIRGDEKQSDAQVKNQADFGRLVDRTAREYGLDPNMFRAQLQVESGAFTSGYQSGMRHVGDLDRAPQNNTSLGLGQISQNYLDGGPWSKGGPGDPRLGGQVVTKSEYENSVTIQVRMAAANDALRIADHGGLKQGLSYYVSGNADPSNPSGASYLQKINEAMQNPAVTTPGR
;
A
#
# COMPACT_ATOMS: atom_id res chain seq x y z
N MET A 1 -28.34 24.63 -14.43
CA MET A 1 -28.52 23.54 -13.44
C MET A 1 -28.84 24.16 -12.08
N LYS A 2 -29.67 23.53 -11.23
CA LYS A 2 -29.79 23.95 -9.82
C LYS A 2 -28.78 23.16 -8.99
N THR A 3 -27.81 23.85 -8.39
CA THR A 3 -26.97 23.29 -7.32
C THR A 3 -27.84 22.99 -6.10
N PRO A 4 -27.76 21.79 -5.50
CA PRO A 4 -28.37 21.56 -4.20
C PRO A 4 -27.54 22.33 -3.16
N ALA A 5 -28.16 23.27 -2.45
CA ALA A 5 -27.54 23.91 -1.30
C ALA A 5 -27.47 22.89 -0.15
N VAL A 6 -26.27 22.63 0.36
CA VAL A 6 -26.10 21.92 1.63
C VAL A 6 -26.40 22.92 2.75
N SER A 7 -27.61 22.87 3.30
CA SER A 7 -27.98 23.71 4.46
C SER A 7 -27.49 23.06 5.74
N PHE A 8 -26.45 23.63 6.34
CA PHE A 8 -26.07 23.33 7.72
C PHE A 8 -27.06 24.02 8.66
N ASP A 9 -27.66 23.28 9.59
CA ASP A 9 -28.51 23.87 10.62
C ASP A 9 -27.64 24.48 11.72
N PHE A 10 -27.63 25.82 11.78
CA PHE A 10 -27.00 26.60 12.84
C PHE A 10 -28.02 27.06 13.89
N SER A 11 -29.11 26.31 14.07
CA SER A 11 -30.08 26.58 15.13
C SER A 11 -29.43 26.63 16.51
N GLU A 12 -30.04 27.41 17.41
CA GLU A 12 -29.56 27.53 18.79
C GLU A 12 -29.55 26.17 19.53
N ALA A 13 -30.40 25.23 19.10
CA ALA A 13 -30.38 23.85 19.54
C ALA A 13 -29.10 23.11 19.12
N SER A 14 -28.72 23.17 17.83
CA SER A 14 -27.45 22.61 17.33
C SER A 14 -26.22 23.17 18.06
N ILE A 15 -26.22 24.47 18.39
CA ILE A 15 -25.10 25.10 19.11
C ILE A 15 -25.02 24.61 20.56
N ARG A 16 -26.15 24.45 21.25
CA ARG A 16 -26.20 23.93 22.63
C ARG A 16 -25.81 22.45 22.69
N ASP A 17 -26.23 21.64 21.71
CA ASP A 17 -25.88 20.22 21.62
C ASP A 17 -24.38 20.04 21.34
N PHE A 18 -23.81 20.86 20.45
CA PHE A 18 -22.35 20.91 20.20
C PHE A 18 -21.55 21.29 21.46
N ALA A 19 -22.05 22.21 22.28
CA ALA A 19 -21.41 22.59 23.54
C ALA A 19 -21.49 21.49 24.60
N ALA A 20 -22.56 20.69 24.61
CA ALA A 20 -22.73 19.56 25.53
C ALA A 20 -21.89 18.33 25.13
N HIS A 21 -21.81 18.01 23.84
CA HIS A 21 -21.24 16.76 23.33
C HIS A 21 -20.21 16.95 22.20
N PRO A 22 -19.18 17.80 22.37
CA PRO A 22 -18.33 18.29 21.27
C PRO A 22 -17.60 17.18 20.49
N GLN A 23 -17.22 16.07 21.14
CA GLN A 23 -16.60 14.92 20.46
C GLN A 23 -17.59 14.19 19.53
N GLU A 24 -18.85 14.03 19.95
CA GLU A 24 -19.88 13.36 19.15
C GLU A 24 -20.40 14.24 18.04
N SER A 25 -20.60 15.54 18.31
CA SER A 25 -21.00 16.51 17.30
C SER A 25 -19.92 16.73 16.23
N LEU A 26 -18.62 16.71 16.59
CA LEU A 26 -17.52 16.69 15.61
C LEU A 26 -17.53 15.40 14.76
N LYS A 27 -17.82 14.24 15.37
CA LYS A 27 -17.95 12.96 14.66
C LYS A 27 -19.12 12.98 13.66
N GLN A 28 -20.27 13.50 14.06
CA GLN A 28 -21.45 13.66 13.18
C GLN A 28 -21.17 14.65 12.05
N LEU A 29 -20.55 15.81 12.34
CA LEU A 29 -20.17 16.79 11.32
C LEU A 29 -19.22 16.18 10.28
N ASN A 30 -18.22 15.40 10.72
CA ASN A 30 -17.29 14.72 9.83
C ASN A 30 -18.02 13.68 8.95
N GLN A 31 -18.95 12.90 9.52
CA GLN A 31 -19.80 11.98 8.75
C GLN A 31 -20.67 12.69 7.70
N GLN A 32 -21.26 13.84 8.03
CA GLN A 32 -22.04 14.64 7.06
C GLN A 32 -21.15 15.22 5.94
N LEU A 33 -19.93 15.65 6.28
CA LEU A 33 -18.96 16.14 5.29
C LEU A 33 -18.55 15.03 4.31
N HIS A 34 -18.23 13.84 4.82
CA HIS A 34 -17.93 12.66 4.01
C HIS A 34 -19.11 12.27 3.11
N ALA A 35 -20.34 12.19 3.64
CA ALA A 35 -21.52 11.87 2.84
C ALA A 35 -21.74 12.89 1.70
N SER A 36 -21.53 14.18 1.96
CA SER A 36 -21.62 15.26 0.97
C SER A 36 -20.54 15.14 -0.11
N LEU A 37 -19.29 14.82 0.27
CA LEU A 37 -18.18 14.61 -0.66
C LEU A 37 -18.42 13.38 -1.56
N THR A 38 -18.92 12.27 -1.01
CA THR A 38 -19.28 11.07 -1.78
C THR A 38 -20.39 11.37 -2.80
N GLN A 39 -21.40 12.17 -2.44
CA GLN A 39 -22.44 12.61 -3.38
C GLN A 39 -21.89 13.53 -4.49
N LEU A 40 -20.91 14.39 -4.19
CA LEU A 40 -20.26 15.23 -5.20
C LEU A 40 -19.44 14.38 -6.18
N MET A 41 -18.63 13.44 -5.66
CA MET A 41 -17.78 12.55 -6.46
C MET A 41 -18.60 11.60 -7.34
N SER A 42 -19.75 11.10 -6.87
CA SER A 42 -20.65 10.27 -7.69
C SER A 42 -21.24 11.06 -8.86
N LYS A 43 -21.61 12.34 -8.66
CA LYS A 43 -22.07 13.23 -9.73
C LYS A 43 -20.99 13.53 -10.75
N LEU A 44 -19.77 13.85 -10.31
CA LEU A 44 -18.63 14.08 -11.21
C LEU A 44 -18.30 12.84 -12.06
N ARG A 45 -18.39 11.63 -11.49
CA ARG A 45 -18.25 10.37 -12.26
C ARG A 45 -19.35 10.22 -13.31
N LEU A 46 -20.60 10.51 -12.96
CA LEU A 46 -21.76 10.46 -13.87
C LEU A 46 -21.73 11.54 -14.96
N GLU A 47 -21.11 12.69 -14.69
CA GLU A 47 -20.96 13.80 -15.64
C GLU A 47 -19.82 13.52 -16.62
N ASN A 48 -18.67 13.04 -16.15
CA ASN A 48 -17.57 12.58 -17.01
C ASN A 48 -17.99 11.42 -17.93
N ALA A 49 -18.82 10.48 -17.44
CA ALA A 49 -19.35 9.38 -18.24
C ALA A 49 -20.29 9.82 -19.39
N LYS A 50 -20.84 11.05 -19.35
CA LYS A 50 -21.66 11.61 -20.44
C LYS A 50 -20.82 12.26 -21.55
N HIS A 51 -19.53 12.43 -21.35
CA HIS A 51 -18.61 13.01 -22.33
C HIS A 51 -17.74 11.96 -23.05
N THR A 52 -17.95 10.67 -22.78
CA THR A 52 -17.27 9.54 -23.43
C THR A 52 -18.23 8.70 -24.30
N GLU A 53 -18.78 9.31 -25.35
CA GLU A 53 -19.28 8.53 -26.49
C GLU A 53 -18.11 8.17 -27.44
N PRO A 54 -17.98 6.90 -27.86
CA PRO A 54 -17.06 6.52 -28.92
C PRO A 54 -17.62 6.96 -30.28
N GLY A 55 -16.79 7.64 -31.08
CA GLY A 55 -17.21 8.17 -32.39
C GLY A 55 -17.66 7.07 -33.35
N GLY A 56 -18.89 7.16 -33.84
CA GLY A 56 -19.45 6.31 -34.91
C GLY A 56 -19.57 7.06 -36.23
N THR A 57 -18.70 6.75 -37.19
CA THR A 57 -18.75 7.27 -38.56
C THR A 57 -19.62 6.42 -39.49
N HIS A 58 -20.49 7.10 -40.24
CA HIS A 58 -21.10 6.67 -41.52
C HIS A 58 -22.11 5.49 -41.53
N GLY A 59 -23.04 5.55 -42.50
CA GLY A 59 -23.71 4.36 -43.06
C GLY A 59 -25.23 4.42 -43.12
N GLY A 60 -25.81 5.15 -44.08
CA GLY A 60 -27.24 5.10 -44.35
C GLY A 60 -27.65 4.00 -45.34
N ASN A 61 -28.75 3.31 -45.03
CA ASN A 61 -29.80 2.82 -45.94
C ASN A 61 -29.44 1.89 -47.13
N GLY A 62 -29.93 0.63 -47.16
CA GLY A 62 -29.76 -0.25 -48.34
C GLY A 62 -30.21 -1.73 -48.24
N THR A 63 -31.53 -1.97 -48.22
CA THR A 63 -32.27 -3.13 -48.83
C THR A 63 -31.78 -4.61 -48.76
N HIS A 64 -32.71 -5.46 -48.28
CA HIS A 64 -33.03 -6.84 -48.71
C HIS A 64 -32.05 -8.03 -48.52
N GLY A 65 -32.57 -9.10 -47.88
CA GLY A 65 -31.98 -10.45 -47.91
C GLY A 65 -32.59 -11.42 -46.88
N LYS A 66 -33.74 -12.04 -47.18
CA LYS A 66 -34.23 -13.22 -46.41
C LYS A 66 -33.42 -14.45 -46.83
N HIS A 67 -33.03 -15.35 -45.92
CA HIS A 67 -33.14 -16.81 -46.13
C HIS A 67 -32.93 -17.63 -44.82
N VAL A 68 -33.67 -18.75 -44.76
CA VAL A 68 -33.80 -19.86 -43.78
C VAL A 68 -32.62 -20.28 -42.87
N SER A 69 -32.90 -20.36 -41.56
CA SER A 69 -33.09 -21.60 -40.74
C SER A 69 -32.11 -22.80 -40.87
N ARG A 70 -31.45 -23.19 -39.75
CA ARG A 70 -31.60 -24.49 -39.00
C ARG A 70 -30.37 -24.92 -38.16
N HIS A 71 -30.61 -25.46 -36.94
CA HIS A 71 -29.82 -26.46 -36.17
C HIS A 71 -28.33 -26.16 -35.79
N ALA A 72 -27.70 -26.73 -34.74
CA ALA A 72 -28.13 -27.45 -33.52
C ALA A 72 -26.98 -27.53 -32.47
N HIS A 73 -27.27 -28.13 -31.31
CA HIS A 73 -26.46 -28.39 -30.09
C HIS A 73 -24.94 -28.71 -30.17
N ALA A 74 -24.17 -28.20 -29.18
CA ALA A 74 -23.25 -28.92 -28.26
C ALA A 74 -22.67 -27.88 -27.25
N LYS A 75 -22.86 -27.90 -25.93
CA LYS A 75 -22.38 -28.81 -24.85
C LYS A 75 -20.88 -29.19 -24.92
N HIS A 76 -20.09 -28.56 -24.04
CA HIS A 76 -19.03 -29.08 -23.12
C HIS A 76 -18.25 -30.39 -23.47
N PRO A 77 -16.96 -30.55 -23.07
CA PRO A 77 -16.47 -30.19 -21.72
C PRO A 77 -15.03 -29.64 -21.60
N ALA A 78 -14.62 -29.38 -20.36
CA ALA A 78 -13.24 -29.10 -19.96
C ALA A 78 -12.40 -30.38 -19.85
N ASN A 79 -11.07 -30.28 -19.95
CA ASN A 79 -10.19 -31.27 -19.34
C ASN A 79 -8.81 -30.70 -18.96
N HIS A 80 -8.32 -31.19 -17.82
CA HIS A 80 -6.93 -31.44 -17.38
C HIS A 80 -5.82 -31.20 -18.45
N GLY A 81 -4.66 -30.65 -18.11
CA GLY A 81 -3.92 -30.76 -16.85
C GLY A 81 -2.75 -31.70 -17.03
N HIS A 82 -1.52 -31.16 -17.15
CA HIS A 82 -0.31 -31.96 -17.31
C HIS A 82 0.82 -31.52 -16.36
N SER A 83 1.30 -32.51 -15.61
CA SER A 83 2.56 -32.49 -14.89
C SER A 83 3.64 -33.13 -15.77
N SER A 84 4.82 -32.53 -15.79
CA SER A 84 6.06 -33.14 -16.27
C SER A 84 7.19 -32.62 -15.38
N HIS A 85 7.58 -33.39 -14.38
CA HIS A 85 8.67 -34.38 -14.42
C HIS A 85 10.07 -33.77 -14.51
N SER A 86 10.80 -33.94 -13.40
CA SER A 86 12.21 -33.63 -13.24
C SER A 86 13.06 -34.76 -13.82
N THR A 87 14.13 -34.42 -14.54
CA THR A 87 15.23 -35.34 -14.84
C THR A 87 16.55 -34.70 -14.42
N ASN A 88 17.12 -35.27 -13.37
CA ASN A 88 18.46 -35.00 -12.87
C ASN A 88 19.44 -35.90 -13.63
N LEU A 89 20.60 -35.40 -14.11
CA LEU A 89 21.83 -36.20 -14.31
C LEU A 89 23.04 -35.40 -14.85
N SER A 90 24.20 -35.69 -14.25
CA SER A 90 25.55 -35.69 -14.83
C SER A 90 26.36 -34.38 -14.98
N ASN A 91 27.32 -34.25 -14.07
CA ASN A 91 28.56 -33.47 -14.17
C ASN A 91 29.55 -34.14 -15.16
N PRO A 92 30.58 -33.43 -15.67
CA PRO A 92 31.94 -33.87 -15.33
C PRO A 92 33.02 -32.75 -15.15
N HIS A 93 34.05 -33.07 -14.35
CA HIS A 93 35.41 -32.48 -14.36
C HIS A 93 36.10 -32.68 -15.73
N SER A 94 37.22 -32.05 -16.13
CA SER A 94 38.22 -31.10 -15.57
C SER A 94 38.91 -30.40 -16.77
N THR A 95 39.67 -29.30 -16.66
CA THR A 95 41.15 -29.29 -16.45
C THR A 95 41.69 -27.84 -16.51
N GLN A 96 42.87 -27.59 -15.94
CA GLN A 96 43.52 -26.30 -15.69
C GLN A 96 44.24 -25.68 -16.92
N HIS A 97 44.47 -24.35 -16.91
CA HIS A 97 45.75 -23.78 -17.33
C HIS A 97 46.09 -22.42 -16.67
N LEU A 98 47.39 -22.13 -16.56
CA LEU A 98 48.05 -20.97 -15.90
C LEU A 98 49.03 -20.31 -16.92
N THR A 99 49.67 -19.14 -16.79
CA THR A 99 49.83 -18.12 -15.73
C THR A 99 50.14 -16.78 -16.41
N GLN A 100 49.68 -15.63 -15.88
CA GLN A 100 50.39 -14.32 -15.84
C GLN A 100 49.41 -13.27 -15.28
N ARG A 101 49.49 -12.81 -14.01
CA ARG A 101 50.59 -12.22 -13.22
C ARG A 101 50.98 -10.80 -13.66
N SER A 102 50.33 -9.83 -13.03
CA SER A 102 50.91 -8.52 -12.67
C SER A 102 50.58 -8.26 -11.20
N GLU A 103 51.62 -8.08 -10.38
CA GLU A 103 51.53 -7.73 -8.95
C GLU A 103 51.77 -6.22 -8.76
N VAL A 104 51.73 -5.77 -7.49
CA VAL A 104 51.94 -4.38 -7.00
C VAL A 104 50.69 -3.50 -7.19
N SER A 105 50.12 -2.85 -6.15
CA SER A 105 50.67 -2.46 -4.84
C SER A 105 49.71 -2.72 -3.67
N SER A 106 50.27 -2.89 -2.47
CA SER A 106 49.54 -2.98 -1.20
C SER A 106 48.82 -1.67 -0.85
N GLY A 107 47.51 -1.73 -0.66
CA GLY A 107 46.68 -0.63 -0.15
C GLY A 107 45.65 -1.15 0.86
N LYS A 108 45.98 -1.12 2.15
CA LYS A 108 45.11 -1.59 3.24
C LYS A 108 44.39 -0.40 3.89
N VAL A 109 43.22 -0.02 3.37
CA VAL A 109 42.34 0.97 4.02
C VAL A 109 40.85 0.62 3.84
N ASP A 110 40.17 0.56 4.98
CA ASP A 110 38.73 0.58 5.29
C ASP A 110 37.67 0.13 4.27
N GLY A 111 36.83 -0.81 4.76
CA GLY A 111 35.47 -1.00 4.27
C GLY A 111 34.61 0.22 4.61
N SER A 112 34.54 1.17 3.67
CA SER A 112 33.65 2.31 3.76
C SER A 112 32.19 1.88 3.60
N THR A 113 31.52 1.61 4.72
CA THR A 113 30.06 1.79 4.82
C THR A 113 29.76 3.29 4.78
N GLY A 114 30.01 3.91 3.63
CA GLY A 114 29.53 5.27 3.35
C GLY A 114 28.01 5.30 3.46
N PRO A 115 27.41 6.45 3.82
CA PRO A 115 25.96 6.57 3.82
C PRO A 115 25.49 6.35 2.38
N THR A 116 24.83 5.22 2.12
CA THR A 116 24.07 5.04 0.89
C THR A 116 23.15 6.24 0.75
N SER A 117 23.32 7.00 -0.34
CA SER A 117 22.51 8.18 -0.61
C SER A 117 21.05 7.76 -0.54
N ARG A 118 20.32 8.27 0.44
CA ARG A 118 18.93 7.86 0.67
C ARG A 118 18.13 8.21 -0.58
N ALA A 119 17.28 7.30 -1.04
CA ALA A 119 16.50 7.53 -2.25
C ALA A 119 15.63 8.79 -2.12
N THR A 120 15.54 9.56 -3.21
CA THR A 120 14.66 10.74 -3.33
C THR A 120 13.46 10.50 -4.24
N SER A 121 13.37 9.29 -4.83
CA SER A 121 12.21 8.83 -5.60
C SER A 121 12.00 7.33 -5.46
N VAL A 122 10.80 6.85 -5.78
CA VAL A 122 10.46 5.42 -5.81
C VAL A 122 11.35 4.65 -6.79
N ASP A 123 11.71 5.25 -7.92
CA ASP A 123 12.59 4.60 -8.91
C ASP A 123 14.01 4.38 -8.37
N GLN A 124 14.54 5.31 -7.55
CA GLN A 124 15.81 5.09 -6.85
C GLN A 124 15.67 4.07 -5.72
N ALA A 125 14.59 4.13 -4.94
CA ALA A 125 14.32 3.20 -3.84
C ALA A 125 14.14 1.75 -4.33
N ALA A 126 13.72 1.54 -5.58
CA ALA A 126 13.60 0.21 -6.17
C ALA A 126 14.97 -0.50 -6.26
N GLY A 127 16.07 0.24 -6.45
CA GLY A 127 17.42 -0.30 -6.49
C GLY A 127 18.01 -0.71 -5.14
N SER A 128 17.46 -0.22 -4.03
CA SER A 128 17.87 -0.54 -2.65
C SER A 128 16.88 -1.45 -1.90
N THR A 129 15.73 -1.76 -2.52
CA THR A 129 14.66 -2.56 -1.90
C THR A 129 14.81 -4.05 -2.24
N HIS A 130 15.06 -4.85 -1.22
CA HIS A 130 15.24 -6.30 -1.28
C HIS A 130 14.45 -6.98 -0.15
N PRO A 131 13.14 -7.25 -0.35
CA PRO A 131 12.23 -7.68 0.71
C PRO A 131 12.76 -8.82 1.58
N GLN A 132 12.68 -8.62 2.89
CA GLN A 132 12.97 -9.64 3.91
C GLN A 132 11.72 -9.92 4.73
N PHE A 133 11.45 -11.19 4.97
CA PHE A 133 10.29 -11.63 5.75
C PHE A 133 10.70 -11.92 7.18
N LYS A 134 10.08 -11.24 8.15
CA LYS A 134 10.33 -11.38 9.58
C LYS A 134 9.01 -11.35 10.36
N PRO A 135 8.90 -12.05 11.50
CA PRO A 135 7.72 -11.96 12.36
C PRO A 135 7.41 -10.52 12.77
N VAL A 136 6.12 -10.18 12.83
CA VAL A 136 5.65 -8.88 13.32
C VAL A 136 5.75 -8.83 14.84
N ILE A 137 5.32 -9.91 15.51
CA ILE A 137 5.43 -10.12 16.95
C ILE A 137 6.71 -10.90 17.24
N ARG A 138 7.56 -10.35 18.12
CA ARG A 138 8.88 -10.88 18.47
C ARG A 138 9.12 -10.90 19.98
N GLY A 139 8.23 -10.33 20.78
CA GLY A 139 8.30 -10.26 22.24
C GLY A 139 9.02 -9.03 22.80
N ASP A 140 9.60 -8.20 21.94
CA ASP A 140 10.31 -6.96 22.31
C ASP A 140 9.46 -5.69 22.16
N GLU A 141 8.18 -5.82 21.77
CA GLU A 141 7.30 -4.71 21.39
C GLU A 141 7.23 -3.63 22.48
N LYS A 142 6.93 -4.04 23.72
CA LYS A 142 6.84 -3.11 24.88
C LYS A 142 8.15 -2.37 25.15
N GLN A 143 9.30 -3.02 24.95
CA GLN A 143 10.61 -2.39 25.13
C GLN A 143 10.91 -1.40 24.00
N SER A 144 10.56 -1.75 22.76
CA SER A 144 10.71 -0.90 21.58
C SER A 144 9.79 0.32 21.65
N ASP A 145 8.52 0.13 22.02
CA ASP A 145 7.53 1.19 22.20
C ASP A 145 7.96 2.20 23.28
N ALA A 146 8.53 1.72 24.39
CA ALA A 146 9.07 2.59 25.44
C ALA A 146 10.26 3.47 25.00
N GLN A 147 10.89 3.19 23.84
CA GLN A 147 11.89 4.08 23.24
C GLN A 147 11.26 5.19 22.39
N VAL A 148 10.00 5.07 21.98
CA VAL A 148 9.32 6.04 21.09
C VAL A 148 8.68 7.16 21.91
N LYS A 149 9.44 8.21 22.20
CA LYS A 149 8.99 9.34 23.04
C LYS A 149 8.63 10.58 22.22
N ASN A 150 9.16 10.70 21.01
CA ASN A 150 8.97 11.85 20.12
C ASN A 150 9.06 11.44 18.64
N GLN A 151 8.83 12.40 17.73
CA GLN A 151 8.85 12.18 16.29
C GLN A 151 10.21 11.69 15.75
N ALA A 152 11.33 12.06 16.39
CA ALA A 152 12.66 11.60 15.98
C ALA A 152 12.93 10.16 16.42
N ASP A 153 12.45 9.73 17.60
CA ASP A 153 12.46 8.31 18.00
C ASP A 153 11.59 7.46 17.06
N PHE A 154 10.40 7.95 16.71
CA PHE A 154 9.54 7.30 15.72
C PHE A 154 10.26 7.18 14.36
N GLY A 155 10.86 8.27 13.86
CA GLY A 155 11.66 8.25 12.63
C GLY A 155 12.87 7.31 12.68
N ARG A 156 13.42 7.01 13.86
CA ARG A 156 14.46 5.98 14.08
C ARG A 156 13.89 4.56 14.07
N LEU A 157 12.73 4.35 14.71
CA LEU A 157 12.00 3.07 14.66
C LEU A 157 11.66 2.71 13.21
N VAL A 158 11.05 3.63 12.45
CA VAL A 158 10.72 3.43 11.03
C VAL A 158 11.97 3.13 10.20
N ASP A 159 13.06 3.87 10.38
CA ASP A 159 14.35 3.63 9.69
C ASP A 159 14.92 2.23 9.97
N ARG A 160 14.86 1.78 11.22
CA ARG A 160 15.33 0.45 11.64
C ARG A 160 14.44 -0.63 11.04
N THR A 161 13.13 -0.49 11.18
CA THR A 161 12.15 -1.46 10.67
C THR A 161 12.19 -1.57 9.14
N ALA A 162 12.33 -0.47 8.40
CA ALA A 162 12.51 -0.51 6.95
C ALA A 162 13.68 -1.42 6.56
N ARG A 163 14.87 -1.21 7.14
CA ARG A 163 16.07 -2.03 6.89
C ARG A 163 15.86 -3.48 7.31
N GLU A 164 15.16 -3.74 8.41
CA GLU A 164 14.85 -5.10 8.86
C GLU A 164 13.97 -5.87 7.87
N TYR A 165 13.04 -5.21 7.18
CA TYR A 165 12.19 -5.81 6.13
C TYR A 165 12.76 -5.60 4.72
N GLY A 166 13.98 -5.09 4.59
CA GLY A 166 14.66 -4.89 3.31
C GLY A 166 14.05 -3.79 2.43
N LEU A 167 13.40 -2.79 3.04
CA LEU A 167 12.80 -1.64 2.37
C LEU A 167 13.74 -0.41 2.42
N ASP A 168 13.66 0.46 1.43
CA ASP A 168 14.29 1.77 1.51
C ASP A 168 13.65 2.64 2.63
N PRO A 169 14.44 3.20 3.57
CA PRO A 169 13.90 3.98 4.69
C PRO A 169 13.16 5.27 4.30
N ASN A 170 13.57 5.97 3.23
CA ASN A 170 12.89 7.19 2.81
C ASN A 170 11.56 6.86 2.16
N MET A 171 11.52 5.82 1.30
CA MET A 171 10.29 5.34 0.70
C MET A 171 9.29 4.88 1.77
N PHE A 172 9.72 4.08 2.75
CA PHE A 172 8.81 3.57 3.78
C PHE A 172 8.26 4.67 4.68
N ARG A 173 9.05 5.72 5.00
CA ARG A 173 8.53 6.91 5.69
C ARG A 173 7.50 7.67 4.86
N ALA A 174 7.75 7.81 3.55
CA ALA A 174 6.83 8.45 2.64
C ALA A 174 5.51 7.67 2.50
N GLN A 175 5.57 6.33 2.51
CA GLN A 175 4.39 5.45 2.57
C GLN A 175 3.52 5.76 3.81
N LEU A 176 4.11 5.72 5.02
CA LEU A 176 3.39 6.03 6.27
C LEU A 176 2.91 7.49 6.34
N GLN A 177 3.59 8.42 5.68
CA GLN A 177 3.12 9.80 5.52
C GLN A 177 1.86 9.87 4.65
N VAL A 178 1.84 9.16 3.52
CA VAL A 178 0.70 9.17 2.59
C VAL A 178 -0.51 8.46 3.17
N GLU A 179 -0.30 7.37 3.93
CA GLU A 179 -1.38 6.61 4.56
C GLU A 179 -2.01 7.31 5.78
N SER A 180 -1.21 7.85 6.71
CA SER A 180 -1.75 8.35 7.98
C SER A 180 -1.28 9.75 8.38
N GLY A 181 -0.57 10.48 7.51
CA GLY A 181 0.07 11.75 7.87
C GLY A 181 1.12 11.61 8.97
N ALA A 182 1.76 10.44 9.11
CA ALA A 182 2.54 10.04 10.29
C ALA A 182 3.66 11.01 10.71
N PHE A 183 4.16 11.85 9.80
CA PHE A 183 5.24 12.80 10.05
C PHE A 183 4.80 14.25 10.14
N THR A 184 3.79 14.68 9.37
CA THR A 184 3.25 16.04 9.45
C THR A 184 2.20 16.23 10.54
N SER A 185 1.39 15.21 10.81
CA SER A 185 0.27 15.23 11.77
C SER A 185 0.62 14.58 13.10
N GLY A 186 1.84 14.04 13.22
CA GLY A 186 2.35 13.33 14.39
C GLY A 186 1.96 11.85 14.43
N TYR A 187 2.92 10.98 14.75
CA TYR A 187 2.73 9.52 14.70
C TYR A 187 1.59 9.02 15.62
N GLN A 188 1.37 9.69 16.76
CA GLN A 188 0.29 9.35 17.71
C GLN A 188 -1.11 9.60 17.12
N SER A 189 -1.25 10.60 16.24
CA SER A 189 -2.47 10.85 15.48
C SER A 189 -2.63 9.79 14.39
N GLY A 190 -1.55 9.53 13.64
CA GLY A 190 -1.50 8.49 12.60
C GLY A 190 -1.86 7.09 13.10
N MET A 191 -1.41 6.71 14.30
CA MET A 191 -1.76 5.43 14.94
C MET A 191 -3.26 5.25 15.20
N ARG A 192 -4.01 6.34 15.30
CA ARG A 192 -5.46 6.38 15.52
C ARG A 192 -6.23 6.77 14.26
N HIS A 193 -5.55 6.97 13.14
CA HIS A 193 -6.19 7.37 11.90
C HIS A 193 -7.06 6.24 11.36
N VAL A 194 -8.35 6.54 11.15
CA VAL A 194 -9.31 5.64 10.51
C VAL A 194 -9.60 6.18 9.12
N GLY A 195 -9.22 5.41 8.10
CA GLY A 195 -9.55 5.69 6.71
C GLY A 195 -10.73 4.85 6.23
N ASP A 196 -11.33 5.28 5.13
CA ASP A 196 -12.34 4.49 4.44
C ASP A 196 -11.69 3.73 3.28
N LEU A 197 -11.84 2.40 3.23
CA LEU A 197 -11.42 1.62 2.07
C LEU A 197 -12.64 1.45 1.16
N ASP A 198 -12.78 2.38 0.21
CA ASP A 198 -13.62 2.32 -1.01
C ASP A 198 -13.43 1.03 -1.87
N ARG A 199 -12.65 0.05 -1.40
CA ARG A 199 -12.07 -1.07 -2.14
C ARG A 199 -12.68 -2.44 -1.81
N ALA A 200 -13.60 -2.52 -0.85
CA ALA A 200 -14.24 -3.79 -0.47
C ALA A 200 -15.77 -3.73 -0.70
N PRO A 201 -16.41 -4.83 -1.15
CA PRO A 201 -17.88 -4.93 -1.25
C PRO A 201 -18.60 -4.99 0.11
N GLN A 202 -17.85 -4.79 1.19
CA GLN A 202 -18.26 -4.69 2.58
C GLN A 202 -17.59 -3.42 3.08
N ASN A 203 -18.35 -2.42 3.56
CA ASN A 203 -17.80 -1.15 4.06
C ASN A 203 -16.74 -1.43 5.15
N ASN A 204 -15.46 -1.29 4.81
CA ASN A 204 -14.35 -1.84 5.57
C ASN A 204 -13.34 -0.71 5.78
N THR A 205 -13.19 -0.27 7.02
CA THR A 205 -12.31 0.84 7.36
C THR A 205 -10.86 0.35 7.48
N SER A 206 -9.92 1.24 7.18
CA SER A 206 -8.51 1.06 7.48
C SER A 206 -8.15 1.70 8.82
N LEU A 207 -7.02 1.29 9.42
CA LEU A 207 -6.60 1.76 10.73
C LEU A 207 -5.08 1.93 10.84
N GLY A 208 -4.66 2.97 11.55
CA GLY A 208 -3.30 3.15 12.03
C GLY A 208 -2.30 3.64 10.98
N LEU A 209 -1.02 3.57 11.33
CA LEU A 209 0.09 4.18 10.57
C LEU A 209 0.20 3.68 9.13
N GLY A 210 -0.06 2.39 8.90
CA GLY A 210 -0.09 1.79 7.56
C GLY A 210 -1.49 1.64 6.98
N GLN A 211 -2.54 2.19 7.59
CA GLN A 211 -3.93 2.01 7.10
C GLN A 211 -4.29 0.55 6.78
N ILE A 212 -3.94 -0.37 7.69
CA ILE A 212 -4.29 -1.77 7.56
C ILE A 212 -5.81 -1.93 7.71
N SER A 213 -6.44 -2.70 6.82
CA SER A 213 -7.86 -3.01 6.86
C SER A 213 -8.29 -3.67 8.18
N GLN A 214 -9.38 -3.19 8.77
CA GLN A 214 -9.93 -3.73 10.01
C GLN A 214 -10.45 -5.17 9.86
N ASN A 215 -10.99 -5.56 8.69
CA ASN A 215 -11.34 -6.96 8.43
C ASN A 215 -10.18 -7.93 8.68
N TYR A 216 -8.92 -7.52 8.48
CA TYR A 216 -7.76 -8.38 8.77
C TYR A 216 -7.37 -8.40 10.26
N LEU A 217 -7.65 -7.33 11.00
CA LEU A 217 -7.42 -7.20 12.44
C LEU A 217 -8.50 -7.93 13.27
N ASP A 218 -9.71 -8.04 12.71
CA ASP A 218 -10.85 -8.75 13.27
C ASP A 218 -10.85 -10.26 12.93
N GLY A 219 -9.70 -10.80 12.50
CA GLY A 219 -9.50 -12.24 12.24
C GLY A 219 -10.00 -12.75 10.88
N GLY A 220 -10.39 -11.85 9.97
CA GLY A 220 -10.69 -12.22 8.59
C GLY A 220 -9.48 -12.79 7.85
N PRO A 221 -9.69 -13.61 6.81
CA PRO A 221 -8.61 -14.27 6.10
C PRO A 221 -7.70 -13.25 5.40
N TRP A 222 -6.42 -13.25 5.79
CA TRP A 222 -5.36 -12.59 5.03
C TRP A 222 -5.27 -13.23 3.64
N SER A 223 -5.70 -12.49 2.61
CA SER A 223 -5.64 -12.91 1.21
C SER A 223 -4.18 -12.94 0.73
N LYS A 224 -3.53 -14.09 0.98
CA LYS A 224 -2.17 -14.45 0.53
C LYS A 224 -1.08 -13.37 0.75
N GLY A 225 -1.15 -12.58 1.83
CA GLY A 225 -0.11 -11.57 2.06
C GLY A 225 -0.34 -10.64 3.25
N GLY A 226 -0.04 -11.10 4.46
CA GLY A 226 0.18 -10.27 5.66
C GLY A 226 0.71 -11.13 6.81
N PRO A 227 0.67 -10.73 8.08
CA PRO A 227 1.31 -11.48 9.19
C PRO A 227 0.92 -12.96 9.30
N GLY A 228 -0.29 -13.37 8.87
CA GLY A 228 -0.70 -14.77 8.75
C GLY A 228 -0.03 -15.56 7.61
N ASP A 229 0.79 -14.91 6.79
CA ASP A 229 1.62 -15.54 5.76
C ASP A 229 2.75 -16.35 6.43
N PRO A 230 3.00 -17.61 6.04
CA PRO A 230 4.06 -18.43 6.61
C PRO A 230 5.46 -17.81 6.52
N ARG A 231 5.73 -16.94 5.54
CA ARG A 231 7.00 -16.19 5.41
C ARG A 231 7.23 -15.24 6.58
N LEU A 232 6.16 -14.71 7.18
CA LEU A 232 6.19 -13.86 8.37
C LEU A 232 5.97 -14.68 9.68
N GLY A 233 6.07 -16.00 9.62
CA GLY A 233 5.86 -16.88 10.76
C GLY A 233 4.40 -17.21 11.08
N GLY A 234 3.44 -16.85 10.21
CA GLY A 234 2.03 -17.25 10.34
C GLY A 234 1.31 -16.68 11.56
N GLN A 235 1.72 -15.50 12.03
CA GLN A 235 1.20 -14.87 13.24
C GLN A 235 -0.13 -14.18 13.00
N VAL A 236 -1.06 -14.31 13.94
CA VAL A 236 -2.26 -13.46 14.00
C VAL A 236 -1.95 -12.28 14.90
N VAL A 237 -2.04 -11.07 14.37
CA VAL A 237 -1.97 -9.82 15.15
C VAL A 237 -3.41 -9.38 15.41
N THR A 238 -3.81 -9.33 16.68
CA THR A 238 -5.16 -8.87 17.04
C THR A 238 -5.27 -7.35 16.89
N LYS A 239 -6.50 -6.86 16.68
CA LYS A 239 -6.83 -5.42 16.71
C LYS A 239 -6.30 -4.71 17.96
N SER A 240 -6.44 -5.33 19.13
CA SER A 240 -5.96 -4.78 20.41
C SER A 240 -4.43 -4.63 20.47
N GLU A 241 -3.68 -5.60 19.95
CA GLU A 241 -2.21 -5.50 19.87
C GLU A 241 -1.79 -4.41 18.87
N TYR A 242 -2.45 -4.35 17.72
CA TYR A 242 -2.18 -3.35 16.68
C TYR A 242 -2.48 -1.91 17.13
N GLU A 243 -3.63 -1.66 17.76
CA GLU A 243 -4.03 -0.33 18.23
C GLU A 243 -3.09 0.24 19.30
N ASN A 244 -2.53 -0.64 20.16
CA ASN A 244 -1.80 -0.23 21.36
C ASN A 244 -0.26 -0.23 21.22
N SER A 245 0.31 -0.63 20.08
CA SER A 245 1.76 -0.68 19.87
C SER A 245 2.22 -0.01 18.58
N VAL A 246 3.03 1.03 18.71
CA VAL A 246 3.66 1.71 17.56
C VAL A 246 4.61 0.78 16.82
N THR A 247 5.32 -0.08 17.53
CA THR A 247 6.23 -1.09 16.97
C THR A 247 5.46 -2.11 16.14
N ILE A 248 4.31 -2.60 16.61
CA ILE A 248 3.47 -3.53 15.83
C ILE A 248 2.96 -2.85 14.57
N GLN A 249 2.40 -1.64 14.64
CA GLN A 249 1.89 -0.96 13.44
C GLN A 249 2.97 -0.73 12.38
N VAL A 250 4.15 -0.25 12.79
CA VAL A 250 5.28 -0.02 11.86
C VAL A 250 5.81 -1.33 11.27
N ARG A 251 5.95 -2.40 12.08
CA ARG A 251 6.37 -3.72 11.58
C ARG A 251 5.34 -4.32 10.63
N MET A 252 4.06 -4.17 10.91
CA MET A 252 2.97 -4.72 10.13
C MET A 252 2.81 -4.02 8.77
N ALA A 253 2.98 -2.70 8.73
CA ALA A 253 3.05 -1.94 7.48
C ALA A 253 4.26 -2.38 6.62
N ALA A 254 5.46 -2.42 7.20
CA ALA A 254 6.67 -2.85 6.49
C ALA A 254 6.58 -4.30 5.99
N ALA A 255 5.96 -5.19 6.77
CA ALA A 255 5.77 -6.58 6.39
C ALA A 255 4.75 -6.74 5.24
N ASN A 256 3.66 -5.96 5.24
CA ASN A 256 2.72 -5.93 4.12
C ASN A 256 3.38 -5.41 2.83
N ASP A 257 4.12 -4.29 2.91
CA ASP A 257 4.89 -3.76 1.78
C ASP A 257 5.88 -4.81 1.24
N ALA A 258 6.70 -5.41 2.09
CA ALA A 258 7.68 -6.43 1.70
C ALA A 258 7.02 -7.61 0.94
N LEU A 259 5.85 -8.06 1.40
CA LEU A 259 5.07 -9.10 0.71
C LEU A 259 4.56 -8.63 -0.65
N ARG A 260 3.93 -7.45 -0.75
CA ARG A 260 3.40 -6.95 -2.04
C ARG A 260 4.50 -6.69 -3.05
N ILE A 261 5.65 -6.18 -2.61
CA ILE A 261 6.81 -5.92 -3.46
C ILE A 261 7.39 -7.23 -4.02
N ALA A 262 7.47 -8.28 -3.19
CA ALA A 262 7.93 -9.60 -3.62
C ALA A 262 6.93 -10.30 -4.56
N ASP A 263 5.64 -10.26 -4.24
CA ASP A 263 4.61 -11.04 -4.95
C ASP A 263 4.13 -10.40 -6.25
N HIS A 264 4.39 -9.10 -6.46
CA HIS A 264 3.89 -8.35 -7.61
C HIS A 264 4.99 -7.84 -8.55
N GLY A 265 6.25 -8.25 -8.36
CA GLY A 265 7.32 -8.03 -9.33
C GLY A 265 8.08 -6.71 -9.17
N GLY A 266 8.20 -6.19 -7.94
CA GLY A 266 9.03 -5.04 -7.62
C GLY A 266 8.29 -3.90 -6.91
N LEU A 267 9.04 -2.85 -6.57
CA LEU A 267 8.58 -1.79 -5.66
C LEU A 267 7.33 -1.06 -6.16
N LYS A 268 7.33 -0.63 -7.43
CA LYS A 268 6.22 0.16 -8.00
C LYS A 268 4.94 -0.67 -8.10
N GLN A 269 5.08 -1.93 -8.49
CA GLN A 269 3.98 -2.87 -8.64
C GLN A 269 3.40 -3.27 -7.28
N GLY A 270 4.26 -3.50 -6.28
CA GLY A 270 3.85 -3.77 -4.90
C GLY A 270 3.06 -2.62 -4.29
N LEU A 271 3.57 -1.38 -4.38
CA LEU A 271 2.87 -0.18 -3.92
C LEU A 271 1.59 0.11 -4.72
N SER A 272 1.56 -0.18 -6.03
CA SER A 272 0.35 -0.08 -6.84
C SER A 272 -0.72 -1.09 -6.39
N TYR A 273 -0.32 -2.33 -6.15
CA TYR A 273 -1.22 -3.37 -5.64
C TYR A 273 -1.72 -3.03 -4.24
N TYR A 274 -0.85 -2.51 -3.37
CA TYR A 274 -1.20 -2.03 -2.03
C TYR A 274 -2.39 -1.06 -2.06
N VAL A 275 -2.34 -0.06 -2.95
CA VAL A 275 -3.34 1.01 -3.02
C VAL A 275 -4.57 0.68 -3.88
N SER A 276 -4.58 -0.43 -4.64
CA SER A 276 -5.64 -0.67 -5.63
C SER A 276 -6.08 -2.12 -5.83
N GLY A 277 -5.34 -3.10 -5.32
CA GLY A 277 -5.48 -4.51 -5.70
C GLY A 277 -5.04 -4.82 -7.14
N ASN A 278 -4.47 -3.83 -7.86
CA ASN A 278 -3.93 -3.98 -9.21
C ASN A 278 -2.44 -3.64 -9.22
N ALA A 279 -1.62 -4.60 -9.66
CA ALA A 279 -0.16 -4.46 -9.70
C ALA A 279 0.36 -3.55 -10.81
N ASP A 280 -0.46 -3.20 -11.81
CA ASP A 280 -0.07 -2.27 -12.88
C ASP A 280 0.19 -0.86 -12.32
N PRO A 281 1.43 -0.32 -12.36
CA PRO A 281 1.73 1.01 -11.81
C PRO A 281 1.06 2.17 -12.57
N SER A 282 0.53 1.91 -13.77
CA SER A 282 -0.16 2.91 -14.60
C SER A 282 -1.66 3.05 -14.30
N ASN A 283 -2.25 2.16 -13.49
CA ASN A 283 -3.65 2.31 -13.09
C ASN A 283 -3.85 3.61 -12.27
N PRO A 284 -5.00 4.31 -12.38
CA PRO A 284 -5.17 5.65 -11.81
C PRO A 284 -4.86 5.77 -10.31
N SER A 285 -5.25 4.77 -9.51
CA SER A 285 -4.98 4.74 -8.07
C SER A 285 -3.49 4.50 -7.78
N GLY A 286 -2.89 3.53 -8.47
CA GLY A 286 -1.45 3.23 -8.39
C GLY A 286 -0.58 4.42 -8.78
N ALA A 287 -0.84 5.03 -9.93
CA ALA A 287 -0.11 6.19 -10.43
C ALA A 287 -0.22 7.39 -9.47
N SER A 288 -1.42 7.72 -8.99
CA SER A 288 -1.63 8.81 -8.02
C SER A 288 -0.90 8.55 -6.70
N TYR A 289 -0.88 7.31 -6.22
CA TYR A 289 -0.21 6.94 -4.98
C TYR A 289 1.32 6.99 -5.09
N LEU A 290 1.87 6.45 -6.19
CA LEU A 290 3.30 6.53 -6.49
C LEU A 290 3.76 7.99 -6.62
N GLN A 291 2.93 8.87 -7.20
CA GLN A 291 3.20 10.32 -7.20
C GLN A 291 3.23 10.88 -5.78
N LYS A 292 2.20 10.64 -4.95
CA LYS A 292 2.17 11.11 -3.55
C LYS A 292 3.36 10.62 -2.72
N ILE A 293 3.82 9.39 -2.94
CA ILE A 293 5.03 8.86 -2.30
C ILE A 293 6.27 9.63 -2.77
N ASN A 294 6.44 9.88 -4.07
CA ASN A 294 7.56 10.70 -4.58
C ASN A 294 7.54 12.13 -3.98
N GLU A 295 6.36 12.76 -3.87
CA GLU A 295 6.20 14.07 -3.24
C GLU A 295 6.57 14.03 -1.74
N ALA A 296 6.13 13.00 -1.01
CA ALA A 296 6.49 12.80 0.40
C ALA A 296 7.98 12.46 0.60
N MET A 297 8.63 11.77 -0.35
CA MET A 297 10.09 11.52 -0.35
C MET A 297 10.92 12.80 -0.58
N GLN A 298 10.30 13.90 -1.00
CA GLN A 298 10.95 15.22 -1.14
C GLN A 298 10.65 16.16 0.05
N ASN A 299 9.73 15.78 0.94
CA ASN A 299 9.33 16.61 2.08
C ASN A 299 10.36 16.50 3.24
N PRO A 300 10.96 17.61 3.71
CA PRO A 300 11.88 17.60 4.85
C PRO A 300 11.28 17.06 6.15
N ALA A 301 9.99 17.30 6.42
CA ALA A 301 9.31 16.78 7.61
C ALA A 301 9.27 15.25 7.65
N VAL A 302 9.29 14.60 6.48
CA VAL A 302 9.26 13.14 6.30
C VAL A 302 10.68 12.57 6.27
N THR A 303 11.59 13.22 5.54
CA THR A 303 12.96 12.72 5.31
C THR A 303 13.92 13.01 6.45
N THR A 304 13.71 14.09 7.22
CA THR A 304 14.50 14.46 8.40
C THR A 304 13.62 14.77 9.62
N PRO A 305 12.86 13.78 10.13
CA PRO A 305 11.90 14.01 11.20
C PRO A 305 12.58 14.38 12.52
N GLY A 306 12.24 15.55 13.05
CA GLY A 306 12.79 16.07 14.31
C GLY A 306 14.25 16.55 14.22
N ARG A 307 14.66 17.04 13.04
CA ARG A 307 15.84 17.91 12.87
C ARG A 307 15.39 19.34 12.57
#